data_AF-A0A6G7Y6B8-F1
#
_entry.id   AF-A0A6G7Y6B8-F1
#
_cell.length_a   1.000
_cell.length_b   1.000
_cell.length_c   1.000
_cell.angle_alpha   90.00
_cell.angle_beta   90.00
_cell.angle_gamma   90.00
#
_symmetry.space_group_name_H-M   'P 1'
#
loop_
_entity.id
_entity.type
_entity.pdbx_description
1 polymer ?
#
loop_
_entity_poly.entity_id
_entity_poly.type
_entity_poly.pdbx_seq_one_letter_code
_entity_poly.pdbx_strand_id
1 'polypeptide(L)'
;MPRRVLVTRSEQSFDLIEAPAPSEHHLQEVVKTSPQLIPADDLGLDGDLLVVGRETSLASGYIDLLCLARSGDLVLVEFKTGPQNPDFRHALAQAIDYGSDLWRLSVEDFDRGVVQRYLAGGRVDAAFRGARTLSEAIERTSWDLTSDDRTALFERLTEVLQTGDFAFVIAAQRFTDSMKNSLDYLNATMRRGRFTSWR
;
A
#
# COMPACT_ATOMS: atom_id res chain seq x y z
N MET A 1 -10.73 26.21 12.05
CA MET A 1 -9.70 26.21 13.10
C MET A 1 -8.91 24.91 12.97
N PRO A 2 -7.56 24.93 12.98
CA PRO A 2 -6.77 23.70 12.88
C PRO A 2 -7.03 22.81 14.10
N ARG A 3 -7.16 21.49 13.90
CA ARG A 3 -7.31 20.56 15.03
C ARG A 3 -5.99 20.53 15.80
N ARG A 4 -6.10 20.52 17.12
CA ARG A 4 -4.96 20.37 18.04
C ARG A 4 -5.06 19.03 18.72
N VAL A 5 -3.98 18.26 18.70
CA VAL A 5 -3.85 17.00 19.43
C VAL A 5 -2.73 17.15 20.43
N LEU A 6 -3.03 16.95 21.71
CA LEU A 6 -2.02 16.92 22.76
C LEU A 6 -1.47 15.49 22.87
N VAL A 7 -0.20 15.29 22.52
CA VAL A 7 0.46 13.99 22.68
C VAL A 7 1.35 14.05 23.91
N THR A 8 1.13 13.15 24.87
CA THR A 8 1.93 13.09 26.09
C THR A 8 2.80 11.84 26.05
N ARG A 9 4.14 12.01 26.02
CA ARG A 9 5.09 10.89 26.09
C ARG A 9 6.12 11.20 27.18
N SER A 10 6.22 10.33 28.18
CA SER A 10 7.26 10.37 29.22
C SER A 10 7.43 11.74 29.89
N GLU A 11 6.34 12.30 30.44
CA GLU A 11 6.27 13.63 31.09
C GLU A 11 6.45 14.87 30.20
N GLN A 12 6.60 14.71 28.88
CA GLN A 12 6.55 15.83 27.93
C GLN A 12 5.22 15.83 27.16
N SER A 13 4.55 16.98 27.15
CA SER A 13 3.37 17.26 26.32
C SER A 13 3.78 18.00 25.06
N PHE A 14 3.38 17.49 23.90
CA PHE A 14 3.57 18.13 22.60
C PHE A 14 2.21 18.57 22.05
N ASP A 15 2.13 19.82 21.64
CA ASP A 15 1.01 20.32 20.84
C ASP A 15 1.26 19.95 19.37
N LEU A 16 0.51 18.99 18.85
CA LEU A 16 0.42 18.76 17.41
C LEU A 16 -0.67 19.67 16.84
N ILE A 17 -0.26 20.57 15.96
CA ILE A 17 -1.18 21.41 15.19
C ILE A 17 -1.32 20.77 13.82
N GLU A 18 -2.54 20.39 13.44
CA GLU A 18 -2.83 19.96 12.08
C GLU A 18 -2.48 21.09 11.12
N ALA A 19 -1.52 20.81 10.23
CA ALA A 19 -1.08 21.75 9.20
C ALA A 19 -1.16 21.08 7.84
N PRO A 20 -1.61 21.80 6.80
CA PRO A 20 -1.54 21.29 5.44
C PRO A 20 -0.08 21.05 5.06
N ALA A 21 0.20 19.92 4.40
CA ALA A 21 1.54 19.66 3.90
C ALA A 21 1.98 20.77 2.91
N PRO A 22 3.25 21.21 2.93
CA PRO A 22 3.75 22.30 2.09
C PRO A 22 3.55 22.06 0.59
N SER A 23 3.60 20.78 0.18
CA SER A 23 3.32 20.34 -1.18
C SER A 23 2.90 18.87 -1.19
N GLU A 24 2.31 18.44 -2.29
CA GLU A 24 1.92 17.05 -2.53
C GLU A 24 3.14 16.14 -2.59
N HIS A 25 4.21 16.59 -3.25
CA HIS A 25 5.50 15.91 -3.24
C HIS A 25 6.07 15.76 -1.82
N HIS A 26 5.95 16.78 -0.96
CA HIS A 26 6.41 16.65 0.42
C HIS A 26 5.60 15.62 1.21
N LEU A 27 4.26 15.63 1.06
CA LEU A 27 3.41 14.63 1.71
C LEU A 27 3.75 13.21 1.21
N GLN A 28 3.91 13.05 -0.09
CA GLN A 28 4.30 11.78 -0.70
C GLN A 28 5.63 11.28 -0.14
N GLU A 29 6.66 12.13 -0.09
CA GLU A 29 7.96 11.74 0.49
C GLU A 29 7.84 11.39 1.98
N VAL A 30 7.04 12.13 2.76
CA VAL A 30 6.81 11.83 4.17
C VAL A 30 6.12 10.47 4.35
N VAL A 31 5.07 10.17 3.59
CA VAL A 31 4.39 8.87 3.70
C VAL A 31 5.26 7.74 3.15
N LYS A 32 6.00 7.97 2.06
CA LYS A 32 6.97 7.01 1.52
C LYS A 32 8.06 6.68 2.54
N THR A 33 8.55 7.68 3.29
CA THR A 33 9.58 7.51 4.32
C THR A 33 9.04 7.06 5.68
N SER A 34 7.74 7.20 5.92
CA SER A 34 7.05 6.73 7.12
C SER A 34 5.75 6.01 6.75
N PRO A 35 5.81 4.80 6.14
CA PRO A 35 4.62 4.11 5.65
C PRO A 35 3.62 3.72 6.75
N GLN A 36 4.03 3.72 8.03
CA GLN A 36 3.12 3.60 9.18
C GLN A 36 2.08 4.73 9.27
N LEU A 37 2.21 5.79 8.47
CA LEU A 37 1.19 6.84 8.33
C LEU A 37 -0.01 6.41 7.48
N ILE A 38 0.07 5.29 6.76
CA ILE A 38 -1.07 4.71 6.04
C ILE A 38 -2.02 4.11 7.09
N PRO A 39 -3.26 4.62 7.22
CA PRO A 39 -4.19 4.15 8.23
C PRO A 39 -4.77 2.79 7.83
N ALA A 40 -4.16 1.70 8.30
CA ALA A 40 -4.60 0.33 8.02
C ALA A 40 -6.06 0.10 8.44
N ASP A 41 -6.46 0.63 9.60
CA ASP A 41 -7.83 0.52 10.13
C ASP A 41 -8.88 1.11 9.17
N ASP A 42 -8.57 2.23 8.51
CA ASP A 42 -9.48 2.87 7.53
C ASP A 42 -9.64 2.00 6.26
N LEU A 43 -8.67 1.12 5.99
CA LEU A 43 -8.72 0.14 4.90
C LEU A 43 -9.41 -1.16 5.33
N GLY A 44 -9.87 -1.27 6.58
CA GLY A 44 -10.42 -2.49 7.14
C GLY A 44 -9.37 -3.57 7.38
N LEU A 45 -8.10 -3.18 7.54
CA LEU A 45 -6.97 -4.06 7.78
C LEU A 45 -6.51 -3.91 9.23
N ASP A 46 -6.32 -5.03 9.91
CA ASP A 46 -5.90 -5.02 11.31
C ASP A 46 -4.38 -4.89 11.45
N GLY A 47 -3.95 -3.85 12.17
CA GLY A 47 -2.59 -3.67 12.64
C GLY A 47 -1.61 -3.06 11.63
N ASP A 48 -0.33 -3.05 12.02
CA ASP A 48 0.73 -2.42 11.22
C ASP A 48 0.93 -3.13 9.88
N LEU A 49 1.17 -2.37 8.82
CA LEU A 49 1.49 -2.91 7.49
C LEU A 49 3.00 -3.16 7.34
N LEU A 50 3.36 -4.30 6.76
CA LEU A 50 4.72 -4.59 6.33
C LEU A 50 4.94 -4.03 4.92
N VAL A 51 5.85 -3.07 4.77
CA VAL A 51 6.25 -2.60 3.44
C VAL A 51 7.09 -3.68 2.78
N VAL A 52 6.59 -4.19 1.65
CA VAL A 52 7.26 -5.22 0.84
C VAL A 52 7.73 -4.70 -0.53
N GLY A 53 7.37 -3.45 -0.85
CA GLY A 53 7.88 -2.71 -2.00
C GLY A 53 7.77 -1.19 -1.78
N ARG A 54 8.76 -0.45 -2.29
CA ARG A 54 8.79 1.02 -2.34
C ARG A 54 9.53 1.47 -3.60
N GLU A 55 8.82 2.21 -4.43
CA GLU A 55 9.29 2.60 -5.78
C GLU A 55 9.78 1.36 -6.55
N THR A 56 8.98 0.30 -6.49
CA THR A 56 9.36 -1.03 -6.97
C THR A 56 8.96 -1.21 -8.42
N SER A 57 9.91 -1.63 -9.26
CA SER A 57 9.65 -1.89 -10.67
C SER A 57 8.75 -3.12 -10.85
N LEU A 58 7.66 -2.92 -11.57
CA LEU A 58 6.78 -3.93 -12.16
C LEU A 58 6.83 -3.81 -13.70
N ALA A 59 6.06 -4.62 -14.43
CA ALA A 59 6.10 -4.60 -15.90
C ALA A 59 5.44 -3.33 -16.48
N SER A 60 4.42 -2.83 -15.81
CA SER A 60 3.65 -1.64 -16.17
C SER A 60 4.24 -0.32 -15.65
N GLY A 61 5.22 -0.36 -14.75
CA GLY A 61 5.85 0.85 -14.21
C GLY A 61 6.46 0.65 -12.84
N TYR A 62 6.52 1.72 -12.04
CA TYR A 62 7.04 1.68 -10.67
C TYR A 62 5.91 1.96 -9.70
N ILE A 63 5.55 0.98 -8.88
CA ILE A 63 4.56 1.18 -7.81
C ILE A 63 5.20 1.98 -6.68
N ASP A 64 4.49 3.00 -6.18
CA ASP A 64 5.01 3.86 -5.13
C ASP A 64 5.22 3.12 -3.81
N LEU A 65 4.18 2.42 -3.31
CA LEU A 65 4.30 1.52 -2.15
C LEU A 65 3.47 0.25 -2.37
N LEU A 66 4.03 -0.86 -1.91
CA LEU A 66 3.35 -2.15 -1.81
C LEU A 66 3.50 -2.65 -0.39
N CYS A 67 2.38 -2.93 0.26
CA CYS A 67 2.35 -3.39 1.64
C CYS A 67 1.62 -4.73 1.78
N LEU A 68 2.02 -5.49 2.80
CA LEU A 68 1.40 -6.72 3.23
C LEU A 68 0.80 -6.50 4.63
N ALA A 69 -0.49 -6.81 4.79
CA ALA A 69 -1.14 -6.83 6.09
C ALA A 69 -0.86 -8.14 6.81
N ARG A 70 -1.03 -8.14 8.14
CA ARG A 70 -0.92 -9.34 8.97
C ARG A 70 -1.84 -10.48 8.51
N SER A 71 -3.00 -10.14 7.96
CA SER A 71 -3.97 -11.08 7.40
C SER A 71 -3.49 -11.82 6.16
N GLY A 72 -2.48 -11.30 5.45
CA GLY A 72 -2.07 -11.77 4.12
C GLY A 72 -2.62 -10.92 2.97
N ASP A 73 -3.39 -9.87 3.25
CA ASP A 73 -3.88 -8.93 2.22
C ASP A 73 -2.77 -8.03 1.67
N LEU A 74 -2.79 -7.79 0.37
CA LEU A 74 -1.84 -6.90 -0.31
C LEU A 74 -2.49 -5.53 -0.57
N VAL A 75 -1.77 -4.48 -0.19
CA VAL A 75 -2.17 -3.08 -0.35
C VAL A 75 -1.28 -2.40 -1.37
N LEU A 76 -1.87 -2.00 -2.49
CA LEU A 76 -1.20 -1.30 -3.57
C LEU A 76 -1.50 0.20 -3.44
N VAL A 77 -0.46 1.00 -3.16
CA VAL A 77 -0.62 2.43 -2.91
C VAL A 77 0.04 3.21 -4.03
N GLU A 78 -0.75 4.07 -4.67
CA GLU A 78 -0.27 5.03 -5.66
C GLU A 78 -0.53 6.45 -5.17
N PHE A 79 0.51 7.29 -5.16
CA PHE A 79 0.33 8.69 -4.82
C PHE A 79 0.10 9.50 -6.09
N LYS A 80 -0.93 10.33 -6.03
CA LYS A 80 -1.16 11.34 -7.04
C LYS A 80 -0.18 12.50 -6.81
N THR A 81 0.36 13.04 -7.91
CA THR A 81 1.13 14.29 -7.90
C THR A 81 0.42 15.35 -8.75
N GLY A 82 -0.63 15.98 -8.22
CA GLY A 82 -1.17 17.22 -8.77
C GLY A 82 -2.61 17.48 -8.34
N PRO A 83 -3.11 18.73 -8.42
CA PRO A 83 -4.52 19.02 -8.13
C PRO A 83 -5.48 18.65 -9.28
N GLN A 84 -4.98 18.17 -10.44
CA GLN A 84 -5.77 18.09 -11.67
C GLN A 84 -6.42 16.72 -11.87
N ASN A 85 -7.65 16.66 -12.38
CA ASN A 85 -8.37 15.39 -12.63
C ASN A 85 -7.62 14.37 -13.53
N PRO A 86 -6.87 14.77 -14.59
CA PRO A 86 -6.09 13.84 -15.40
C PRO A 86 -5.15 12.95 -14.58
N ASP A 87 -4.45 13.52 -13.59
CA ASP A 87 -3.49 12.75 -12.77
C ASP A 87 -4.18 11.66 -11.93
N PHE A 88 -5.49 11.76 -11.67
CA PHE A 88 -6.22 10.78 -10.87
C PHE A 88 -6.59 9.58 -11.72
N ARG A 89 -7.07 9.83 -12.94
CA ARG A 89 -7.37 8.77 -13.88
C ARG A 89 -6.10 8.01 -14.25
N HIS A 90 -4.98 8.71 -14.38
CA HIS A 90 -3.66 8.08 -14.55
C HIS A 90 -3.27 7.23 -13.34
N ALA A 91 -3.31 7.79 -12.11
CA ALA A 91 -3.00 7.02 -10.90
C ALA A 91 -3.91 5.79 -10.72
N LEU A 92 -5.19 5.92 -11.03
CA LEU A 92 -6.14 4.80 -10.97
C LEU A 92 -5.82 3.72 -12.02
N ALA A 93 -5.48 4.12 -13.25
CA ALA A 93 -5.06 3.18 -14.30
C ALA A 93 -3.77 2.46 -13.90
N GLN A 94 -2.77 3.20 -13.40
CA GLN A 94 -1.51 2.65 -12.88
C GLN A 94 -1.76 1.63 -11.77
N ALA A 95 -2.60 1.96 -10.79
CA ALA A 95 -2.93 1.05 -9.71
C ALA A 95 -3.53 -0.27 -10.24
N ILE A 96 -4.44 -0.20 -11.21
CA ILE A 96 -5.02 -1.38 -11.86
C ILE A 96 -3.96 -2.18 -12.63
N ASP A 97 -3.07 -1.50 -13.36
CA ASP A 97 -1.98 -2.14 -14.10
C ASP A 97 -1.00 -2.86 -13.15
N TYR A 98 -0.66 -2.28 -12.00
CA TYR A 98 0.14 -2.93 -10.97
C TYR A 98 -0.55 -4.16 -10.40
N GLY A 99 -1.86 -4.08 -10.15
CA GLY A 99 -2.66 -5.24 -9.76
C GLY A 99 -2.60 -6.34 -10.82
N SER A 100 -2.71 -5.98 -12.09
CA SER A 100 -2.60 -6.91 -13.22
C SER A 100 -1.23 -7.59 -13.31
N ASP A 101 -0.14 -6.87 -13.02
CA ASP A 101 1.22 -7.42 -13.01
C ASP A 101 1.45 -8.43 -11.89
N LEU A 102 0.82 -8.22 -10.73
CA LEU A 102 0.93 -9.12 -9.57
C LEU A 102 -0.04 -10.30 -9.63
N TRP A 103 -1.14 -10.14 -10.36
CA TRP A 103 -2.17 -11.15 -10.47
C TRP A 103 -1.64 -12.45 -11.08
N ARG A 104 -2.00 -13.57 -10.45
CA ARG A 104 -1.61 -14.96 -10.76
C ARG A 104 -0.13 -15.28 -10.55
N LEU A 105 0.66 -14.41 -9.92
CA LEU A 105 1.97 -14.81 -9.43
C LEU A 105 1.82 -15.88 -8.33
N SER A 106 2.79 -16.81 -8.30
CA SER A 106 3.00 -17.63 -7.11
C SER A 106 3.60 -16.78 -5.99
N VAL A 107 3.47 -17.20 -4.74
CA VAL A 107 4.12 -16.51 -3.61
C VAL A 107 5.64 -16.48 -3.80
N GLU A 108 6.22 -17.54 -4.37
CA GLU A 108 7.65 -17.63 -4.66
C GLU A 108 8.09 -16.64 -5.74
N ASP A 109 7.31 -16.48 -6.81
CA ASP A 109 7.58 -15.51 -7.87
C ASP A 109 7.36 -14.08 -7.37
N PHE A 110 6.35 -13.86 -6.53
CA PHE A 110 6.12 -12.59 -5.85
C PHE A 110 7.29 -12.21 -4.95
N ASP A 111 7.73 -13.12 -4.07
CA ASP A 111 8.87 -12.89 -3.18
C ASP A 111 10.12 -12.56 -4.00
N ARG A 112 10.52 -13.46 -4.92
CA ARG A 112 11.74 -13.30 -5.72
C ARG A 112 11.69 -12.09 -6.65
N GLY A 113 10.53 -11.83 -7.26
CA GLY A 113 10.34 -10.80 -8.27
C GLY A 113 10.16 -9.39 -7.68
N VAL A 114 9.60 -9.28 -6.48
CA VAL A 114 9.19 -8.00 -5.91
C VAL A 114 9.89 -7.77 -4.57
N VAL A 115 9.64 -8.64 -3.60
CA VAL A 115 10.04 -8.44 -2.20
C VAL A 115 11.55 -8.47 -2.04
N GLN A 116 12.23 -9.50 -2.56
CA GLN A 116 13.68 -9.64 -2.44
C GLN A 116 14.43 -8.48 -3.10
N ARG A 117 13.90 -7.96 -4.22
CA ARG A 117 14.47 -6.79 -4.90
C ARG A 117 14.36 -5.54 -4.04
N TYR A 118 13.23 -5.35 -3.36
CA TYR A 118 13.05 -4.25 -2.41
C TYR A 118 13.97 -4.40 -1.20
N LEU A 119 14.03 -5.59 -0.59
CA LEU A 119 14.88 -5.87 0.59
C LEU A 119 16.37 -5.68 0.31
N ALA A 120 16.82 -5.95 -0.92
CA ALA A 120 18.19 -5.69 -1.38
C ALA A 120 18.45 -4.22 -1.74
N GLY A 121 17.40 -3.39 -1.81
CA GLY A 121 17.47 -1.99 -2.23
C GLY A 121 17.81 -1.02 -1.10
N GLY A 122 18.27 0.18 -1.46
CA GLY A 122 18.64 1.24 -0.49
C GLY A 122 17.46 1.91 0.21
N ARG A 123 16.22 1.58 -0.18
CA ARG A 123 14.98 2.17 0.36
C ARG A 123 14.32 1.32 1.45
N VAL A 124 14.90 0.17 1.76
CA VAL A 124 14.41 -0.71 2.83
C VAL A 124 14.50 0.00 4.19
N ASP A 125 13.44 -0.13 4.98
CA ASP A 125 13.43 0.34 6.36
C ASP A 125 14.54 -0.33 7.18
N ALA A 126 15.16 0.44 8.07
CA ALA A 126 16.24 0.00 8.93
C ALA A 126 15.91 -1.27 9.72
N ALA A 127 14.67 -1.44 10.18
CA ALA A 127 14.24 -2.63 10.93
C ALA A 127 14.34 -3.94 10.11
N PHE A 128 14.18 -3.83 8.79
CA PHE A 128 14.14 -4.98 7.88
C PHE A 128 15.47 -5.20 7.13
N ARG A 129 16.49 -4.36 7.36
CA ARG A 129 17.81 -4.50 6.73
C ARG A 129 18.44 -5.86 7.01
N GLY A 130 18.84 -6.53 5.94
CA GLY A 130 19.46 -7.85 6.00
C GLY A 130 18.48 -9.03 5.96
N ALA A 131 17.17 -8.79 5.98
CA ALA A 131 16.20 -9.80 5.53
C ALA A 131 16.39 -10.02 4.02
N ARG A 132 16.28 -11.27 3.58
CA ARG A 132 16.50 -11.68 2.19
C ARG A 132 15.27 -12.28 1.53
N THR A 133 14.26 -12.61 2.31
CA THR A 133 13.01 -13.21 1.84
C THR A 133 11.83 -12.56 2.55
N LEU A 134 10.64 -12.69 1.98
CA LEU A 134 9.39 -12.29 2.61
C LEU A 134 9.21 -12.93 3.99
N SER A 135 9.54 -14.22 4.10
CA SER A 135 9.50 -14.95 5.37
C SER A 135 10.37 -14.32 6.46
N GLU A 136 11.61 -13.97 6.15
CA GLU A 136 12.51 -13.30 7.10
C GLU A 136 12.06 -11.87 7.43
N ALA A 137 11.42 -11.18 6.48
CA ALA A 137 10.85 -9.86 6.73
C ALA A 137 9.66 -9.94 7.69
N ILE A 138 8.76 -10.92 7.51
CA ILE A 138 7.63 -11.19 8.41
C ILE A 138 8.12 -11.52 9.83
N GLU A 139 9.17 -12.32 9.98
CA GLU A 139 9.76 -12.67 11.29
C GLU A 139 10.30 -11.46 12.07
N ARG A 140 10.56 -10.33 11.39
CA ARG A 140 11.01 -9.08 12.01
C ARG A 140 9.89 -8.12 12.36
N THR A 141 8.65 -8.45 12.00
CA THR A 141 7.49 -7.65 12.37
C THR A 141 7.17 -7.79 13.86
N SER A 142 6.40 -6.85 14.39
CA SER A 142 5.83 -6.90 15.75
C SER A 142 4.57 -7.77 15.83
N TRP A 143 4.22 -8.52 14.78
CA TRP A 143 2.92 -9.18 14.65
C TRP A 143 2.71 -10.39 15.57
N ASP A 144 3.75 -10.87 16.25
CA ASP A 144 3.68 -12.00 17.19
C ASP A 144 2.88 -13.19 16.62
N LEU A 145 3.30 -13.67 15.44
CA LEU A 145 2.61 -14.72 14.70
C LEU A 145 2.96 -16.11 15.24
N THR A 146 1.94 -16.90 15.54
CA THR A 146 2.12 -18.35 15.73
C THR A 146 2.38 -19.04 14.38
N SER A 147 2.78 -20.32 14.42
CA SER A 147 2.93 -21.13 13.20
C SER A 147 1.63 -21.23 12.39
N ASP A 148 0.49 -21.30 13.07
CA ASP A 148 -0.82 -21.38 12.44
C ASP A 148 -1.19 -20.04 11.80
N ASP A 149 -0.93 -18.92 12.48
CA ASP A 149 -1.14 -17.58 11.91
C ASP A 149 -0.27 -17.35 10.66
N ARG A 150 0.98 -17.80 10.70
CA ARG A 150 1.90 -17.71 9.55
C ARG A 150 1.37 -18.53 8.37
N THR A 151 0.83 -19.72 8.64
CA THR A 151 0.22 -20.56 7.60
C THR A 151 -0.97 -19.86 6.99
N ALA A 152 -1.88 -19.35 7.81
CA ALA A 152 -3.07 -18.61 7.37
C ALA A 152 -2.71 -17.36 6.54
N LEU A 153 -1.68 -16.60 6.94
CA LEU A 153 -1.18 -15.45 6.19
C LEU A 153 -0.74 -15.84 4.78
N PHE A 154 0.06 -16.90 4.64
CA PHE A 154 0.54 -17.33 3.32
C PHE A 154 -0.57 -17.96 2.46
N GLU A 155 -1.54 -18.64 3.07
CA GLU A 155 -2.75 -19.11 2.38
C GLU A 155 -3.56 -17.94 1.83
N ARG A 156 -3.80 -16.89 2.65
CA ARG A 156 -4.50 -15.68 2.21
C ARG A 156 -3.72 -14.94 1.13
N LEU A 157 -2.41 -14.77 1.28
CA LEU A 157 -1.57 -14.14 0.25
C LEU A 157 -1.65 -14.89 -1.09
N THR A 158 -1.66 -16.22 -1.04
CA THR A 158 -1.84 -17.06 -2.23
C THR A 158 -3.20 -16.79 -2.86
N GLU A 159 -4.28 -16.78 -2.08
CA GLU A 159 -5.63 -16.48 -2.57
C GLU A 159 -5.70 -15.09 -3.21
N VAL A 160 -5.16 -14.07 -2.56
CA VAL A 160 -5.15 -12.68 -3.04
C VAL A 160 -4.44 -12.57 -4.38
N LEU A 161 -3.24 -13.18 -4.51
CA LEU A 161 -2.51 -13.20 -5.78
C LEU A 161 -3.29 -13.94 -6.88
N GLN A 162 -3.94 -15.07 -6.57
CA GLN A 162 -4.69 -15.85 -7.57
C GLN A 162 -5.99 -15.17 -8.02
N THR A 163 -6.69 -14.52 -7.10
CA THR A 163 -7.99 -13.89 -7.35
C THR A 163 -7.86 -12.44 -7.82
N GLY A 164 -6.76 -11.77 -7.49
CA GLY A 164 -6.56 -10.34 -7.70
C GLY A 164 -7.34 -9.48 -6.69
N ASP A 165 -7.72 -10.03 -5.54
CA ASP A 165 -8.46 -9.34 -4.45
C ASP A 165 -7.53 -8.41 -3.66
N PHE A 166 -6.95 -7.43 -4.36
CA PHE A 166 -6.04 -6.44 -3.80
C PHE A 166 -6.79 -5.26 -3.19
N ALA A 167 -6.22 -4.66 -2.13
CA ALA A 167 -6.65 -3.36 -1.64
C ALA A 167 -5.91 -2.25 -2.39
N PHE A 168 -6.62 -1.48 -3.22
CA PHE A 168 -6.04 -0.34 -3.94
C PHE A 168 -6.25 0.95 -3.15
N VAL A 169 -5.17 1.69 -2.94
CA VAL A 169 -5.18 2.98 -2.25
C VAL A 169 -4.62 4.04 -3.18
N ILE A 170 -5.46 5.01 -3.54
CA ILE A 170 -4.98 6.23 -4.19
C ILE A 170 -4.82 7.28 -3.10
N ALA A 171 -3.61 7.75 -2.88
CA ALA A 171 -3.32 8.80 -1.91
C ALA A 171 -3.22 10.15 -2.62
N ALA A 172 -4.03 11.13 -2.19
CA ALA A 172 -4.04 12.48 -2.75
C ALA A 172 -4.40 13.52 -1.68
N GLN A 173 -3.89 14.75 -1.81
CA GLN A 173 -4.22 15.83 -0.88
C GLN A 173 -5.69 16.27 -0.95
N ARG A 174 -6.32 16.12 -2.12
CA ARG A 174 -7.71 16.54 -2.36
C ARG A 174 -8.40 15.56 -3.28
N PHE A 175 -9.59 15.13 -2.87
CA PHE A 175 -10.52 14.36 -3.69
C PHE A 175 -11.68 15.23 -4.12
N THR A 176 -11.88 15.33 -5.44
CA THR A 176 -13.11 15.92 -6.00
C THR A 176 -14.26 14.91 -5.92
N ASP A 177 -15.50 15.39 -5.96
CA ASP A 177 -16.68 14.50 -5.93
C ASP A 177 -16.70 13.53 -7.12
N SER A 178 -16.21 13.97 -8.28
CA SER A 178 -16.06 13.09 -9.45
C SER A 178 -15.11 11.93 -9.18
N MET A 179 -14.02 12.15 -8.44
CA MET A 179 -13.05 11.10 -8.10
C MET A 179 -13.67 10.09 -7.12
N LYS A 180 -14.36 10.58 -6.10
CA LYS A 180 -15.08 9.74 -5.13
C LYS A 180 -16.13 8.88 -5.81
N ASN A 181 -16.95 9.48 -6.68
CA ASN A 181 -17.96 8.76 -7.46
C ASN A 181 -17.36 7.64 -8.32
N SER A 182 -16.17 7.84 -8.90
CA SER A 182 -15.47 6.79 -9.65
C SER A 182 -15.01 5.64 -8.76
N LEU A 183 -14.45 5.93 -7.58
CA LEU A 183 -14.07 4.90 -6.61
C LEU A 183 -15.29 4.14 -6.09
N ASP A 184 -16.35 4.84 -5.72
CA ASP A 184 -17.61 4.24 -5.26
C ASP A 184 -18.22 3.32 -6.33
N TYR A 185 -18.22 3.77 -7.60
CA TYR A 185 -18.68 2.95 -8.72
C TYR A 185 -17.84 1.68 -8.89
N LEU A 186 -16.51 1.79 -8.84
CA LEU A 186 -15.63 0.63 -8.97
C LEU A 186 -15.83 -0.36 -7.82
N ASN A 187 -15.87 0.13 -6.57
CA ASN A 187 -16.13 -0.69 -5.39
C ASN A 187 -17.47 -1.43 -5.48
N ALA A 188 -18.51 -0.76 -6.00
CA ALA A 188 -19.84 -1.36 -6.14
C ALA A 188 -19.98 -2.35 -7.31
N THR A 189 -19.17 -2.22 -8.37
CA THR A 189 -19.48 -2.88 -9.66
C THR A 189 -18.38 -3.76 -10.23
N MET A 190 -17.10 -3.60 -9.83
CA MET A 190 -15.96 -4.28 -10.47
C MET A 190 -16.15 -5.80 -10.59
N ARG A 191 -16.66 -6.46 -9.54
CA ARG A 191 -16.91 -7.92 -9.54
C ARG A 191 -17.96 -8.39 -10.57
N ARG A 192 -18.74 -7.48 -11.16
CA ARG A 192 -19.80 -7.76 -12.15
C ARG A 192 -19.48 -7.21 -13.55
N GLY A 193 -18.44 -6.39 -13.67
CA GLY A 193 -18.07 -5.72 -14.90
C GLY A 193 -17.63 -6.71 -15.99
N ARG A 194 -17.91 -6.37 -17.25
CA ARG A 194 -17.36 -7.08 -18.42
C ARG A 194 -16.61 -6.07 -19.27
N PHE A 195 -15.34 -6.34 -19.51
CA PHE A 195 -14.48 -5.52 -20.36
C PHE A 195 -14.21 -6.30 -21.66
N THR A 196 -14.39 -5.64 -22.79
CA THR A 196 -14.10 -6.20 -24.11
C THR A 196 -13.26 -5.22 -24.90
N SER A 197 -12.30 -5.74 -25.67
CA SER A 197 -11.54 -4.96 -26.64
C SER A 197 -12.10 -5.22 -28.04
N TRP A 198 -12.22 -4.19 -28.86
CA TRP A 198 -12.51 -4.31 -30.29
C TRP A 198 -11.39 -3.62 -31.08
N ARG A 199 -10.91 -4.26 -32.15
CA ARG A 199 -9.88 -3.74 -33.05
C ARG A 199 -10.41 -3.68 -34.47
#